data_AF-A0A518DFU0-F1
#
_entry.id   AF-A0A518DFU0-F1
#
_cell.length_a   1.000
_cell.length_b   1.000
_cell.length_c   1.000
_cell.angle_alpha   90.00
_cell.angle_beta   90.00
_cell.angle_gamma   90.00
#
_symmetry.space_group_name_H-M   'P 1'
#
loop_
_entity.id
_entity.type
_entity.pdbx_description
1 polymer ?
#
loop_
_entity_poly.entity_id
_entity_poly.type
_entity_poly.pdbx_seq_one_letter_code
_entity_poly.pdbx_strand_id
1 'polypeptide(L)'
;MTQEAKPNADKPRMSPFAYLSVLLVGAYLGALFVKSEVASWERVHAMFLLQEAYMYLIIGVAIAVAMASMLLIKRLGVRSVDGKPIKYEPKPYHAGVVVGGMLFGAGWAITGACPGPIYAQIGAGEWMALFTLAGALLGMLAYAALKPRLPH
;
A
#
# COMPACT_ATOMS: atom_id res chain seq x y z
N MET A 1 5.20 -36.13 -7.29
CA MET A 1 6.04 -35.38 -6.33
C MET A 1 5.30 -34.10 -5.96
N THR A 2 4.31 -34.23 -5.09
CA THR A 2 3.45 -33.16 -4.59
C THR A 2 3.98 -32.72 -3.23
N GLN A 3 4.63 -31.56 -3.14
CA GLN A 3 4.84 -30.92 -1.84
C GLN A 3 3.53 -30.25 -1.44
N GLU A 4 2.77 -30.95 -0.59
CA GLU A 4 1.68 -30.36 0.16
C GLU A 4 2.25 -29.26 1.06
N ALA A 5 1.84 -28.02 0.80
CA ALA A 5 2.12 -26.89 1.67
C ALA A 5 1.44 -27.13 3.02
N LYS A 6 2.21 -27.53 4.04
CA LYS A 6 1.76 -27.58 5.42
C LYS A 6 1.08 -26.25 5.79
N PRO A 7 -0.17 -26.25 6.26
CA PRO A 7 -0.79 -25.03 6.74
C PRO A 7 -0.08 -24.63 8.04
N ASN A 8 0.70 -23.55 7.98
CA ASN A 8 1.36 -22.98 9.14
C ASN A 8 0.29 -22.46 10.10
N ALA A 9 0.04 -23.23 11.15
CA ALA A 9 -1.00 -23.05 12.15
C ALA A 9 -0.56 -22.10 13.28
N ASP A 10 -0.11 -20.90 12.94
CA ASP A 10 0.07 -19.81 13.92
C ASP A 10 -0.36 -18.48 13.29
N LYS A 11 -1.67 -18.32 13.05
CA LYS A 11 -2.26 -17.00 12.87
C LYS A 11 -2.42 -16.39 14.27
N PRO A 12 -1.74 -15.28 14.60
CA PRO A 12 -2.03 -14.59 15.86
C PRO A 12 -3.52 -14.25 15.87
N ARG A 13 -4.26 -14.80 16.83
CA ARG A 13 -5.66 -14.42 17.07
C ARG A 13 -5.63 -13.00 17.61
N MET A 14 -5.65 -12.02 16.70
CA MET A 14 -5.74 -10.61 17.05
C MET A 14 -6.95 -10.40 17.96
N SER A 15 -6.73 -9.74 19.10
CA SER A 15 -7.79 -9.49 20.07
C SER A 15 -8.92 -8.67 19.43
N PRO A 16 -10.17 -8.76 19.92
CA PRO A 16 -11.27 -7.90 19.44
C PRO A 16 -10.92 -6.40 19.47
N PHE A 17 -10.08 -6.01 20.44
CA PHE A 17 -9.55 -4.66 20.57
C PHE A 17 -8.61 -4.26 19.42
N ALA A 18 -7.80 -5.19 18.91
CA ALA A 18 -6.94 -4.95 17.76
C ALA A 18 -7.77 -4.68 16.49
N TYR A 19 -8.84 -5.43 16.25
CA TYR A 19 -9.75 -5.15 15.12
C TYR A 19 -10.40 -3.77 15.22
N LEU A 20 -10.84 -3.37 16.42
CA LEU A 20 -11.39 -2.04 16.65
C LEU A 20 -10.34 -0.95 16.40
N SER A 21 -9.10 -1.15 16.87
CA SER A 21 -8.01 -0.18 16.63
C SER A 21 -7.66 -0.03 15.16
N VAL A 22 -7.63 -1.14 14.39
CA VAL A 22 -7.40 -1.11 12.94
C VAL A 22 -8.54 -0.38 12.22
N LEU A 23 -9.78 -0.61 12.65
CA LEU A 23 -10.95 0.07 12.08
C LEU A 23 -10.91 1.58 12.35
N LEU A 24 -10.56 2.00 13.57
CA LEU A 24 -10.43 3.41 13.93
C LEU A 24 -9.30 4.10 13.16
N VAL A 25 -8.12 3.46 13.07
CA VAL A 25 -6.99 3.98 12.31
C VAL A 25 -7.32 4.07 10.82
N GLY A 26 -7.98 3.05 10.26
CA GLY A 26 -8.44 3.05 8.87
C GLY A 26 -9.46 4.13 8.58
N ALA A 27 -10.45 4.32 9.46
CA ALA A 27 -11.45 5.38 9.34
C ALA A 27 -10.81 6.78 9.42
N TYR A 28 -9.88 6.97 10.35
CA TYR A 28 -9.13 8.22 10.48
C TYR A 28 -8.29 8.50 9.23
N LEU A 29 -7.58 7.50 8.71
CA LEU A 29 -6.80 7.62 7.49
C LEU A 29 -7.68 7.95 6.27
N GLY A 30 -8.85 7.31 6.16
CA GLY A 30 -9.83 7.60 5.13
C GLY A 30 -10.36 9.04 5.22
N ALA A 31 -10.72 9.50 6.41
CA ALA A 31 -11.16 10.87 6.64
C ALA A 31 -10.07 11.90 6.30
N LEU A 32 -8.80 11.62 6.62
CA LEU A 32 -7.67 12.44 6.21
C LEU A 32 -7.53 12.51 4.68
N PHE A 33 -7.67 11.40 3.97
CA PHE A 33 -7.58 11.38 2.51
C PHE A 33 -8.69 12.16 1.83
N VAL A 34 -9.92 12.06 2.33
CA VAL A 34 -11.05 12.85 1.83
C VAL A 34 -10.82 14.33 2.12
N LYS A 35 -10.40 14.68 3.33
CA LYS A 35 -10.22 16.08 3.76
C LYS A 35 -9.00 16.76 3.14
N SER A 36 -7.98 16.00 2.74
CA SER A 36 -6.76 16.54 2.14
C SER A 36 -6.88 16.78 0.64
N GLU A 37 -7.99 16.39 -0.01
CA GLU A 37 -8.16 16.39 -1.47
C GLU A 37 -7.02 15.68 -2.23
N VAL A 38 -6.15 14.96 -1.52
CA VAL A 38 -5.04 14.16 -2.09
C VAL A 38 -5.59 13.00 -2.93
N ALA A 39 -6.88 12.68 -2.72
CA ALA A 39 -7.62 11.71 -3.49
C ALA A 39 -8.32 12.31 -4.73
N SER A 40 -8.22 13.61 -5.03
CA SER A 40 -8.78 14.14 -6.28
C SER A 40 -7.87 13.83 -7.46
N TRP A 41 -8.47 13.36 -8.55
CA TRP A 41 -7.77 12.99 -9.78
C TRP A 41 -6.95 14.15 -10.36
N GLU A 42 -7.49 15.37 -10.27
CA GLU A 42 -6.85 16.58 -10.80
C GLU A 42 -5.53 16.91 -10.09
N ARG A 43 -5.46 16.73 -8.76
CA ARG A 43 -4.24 17.00 -7.99
C ARG A 43 -3.13 16.00 -8.30
N VAL A 44 -3.48 14.71 -8.43
CA VAL A 44 -2.51 13.67 -8.79
C VAL A 44 -1.98 13.89 -10.20
N HIS A 45 -2.84 14.27 -11.14
CA HIS A 45 -2.41 14.55 -12.51
C HIS A 45 -1.56 15.84 -12.60
N ALA A 46 -1.92 16.88 -11.84
CA ALA A 46 -1.14 18.11 -11.71
C ALA A 46 0.25 17.89 -11.06
N MET A 47 0.37 16.87 -10.19
CA MET A 47 1.65 16.44 -9.64
C MET A 47 2.58 15.92 -10.74
N PHE A 48 2.07 15.10 -11.66
CA PHE A 48 2.86 14.58 -12.79
C PHE A 48 3.20 15.63 -13.85
N LEU A 49 2.37 16.67 -13.99
CA LEU A 49 2.67 17.84 -14.82
C LEU A 49 3.66 18.83 -14.19
N LEU A 50 4.20 18.53 -12.99
CA LEU A 50 5.16 19.38 -12.24
C LEU A 50 4.64 20.79 -11.90
N GLN A 51 3.33 21.02 -11.93
CA GLN A 51 2.75 22.33 -11.62
C GLN A 51 2.61 22.57 -10.11
N GLU A 52 2.45 21.49 -9.32
CA GLU A 52 2.17 21.57 -7.89
C GLU A 52 3.23 20.83 -7.05
N ALA A 53 4.22 21.57 -6.56
CA ALA A 53 5.28 21.02 -5.69
C ALA A 53 4.76 20.53 -4.32
N TYR A 54 3.55 20.91 -3.93
CA TYR A 54 2.95 20.60 -2.64
C TYR A 54 2.83 19.10 -2.37
N MET A 55 2.41 18.31 -3.35
CA MET A 55 2.27 16.85 -3.17
C MET A 55 3.62 16.13 -3.08
N TYR A 56 4.64 16.60 -3.82
CA TYR A 56 6.00 16.08 -3.70
C TYR A 56 6.58 16.31 -2.29
N LEU A 57 6.33 17.48 -1.70
CA LEU A 57 6.74 17.79 -0.34
C LEU A 57 6.02 16.92 0.70
N ILE A 58 4.70 16.69 0.54
CA ILE A 58 3.95 15.78 1.42
C ILE A 58 4.51 14.37 1.37
N ILE A 59 4.72 13.82 0.17
CA ILE A 59 5.27 12.47 -0.01
C ILE A 59 6.69 12.41 0.57
N GLY A 60 7.52 13.42 0.33
CA GLY A 60 8.88 13.52 0.87
C GLY A 60 8.91 13.53 2.39
N VAL A 61 8.07 14.34 3.04
CA VAL A 61 7.95 14.38 4.51
C VAL A 61 7.43 13.06 5.05
N ALA A 62 6.43 12.45 4.40
CA ALA A 62 5.93 11.14 4.80
C ALA A 62 7.02 10.05 4.77
N ILE A 63 7.85 10.03 3.71
CA ILE A 63 8.99 9.12 3.59
C ILE A 63 10.03 9.40 4.68
N ALA A 64 10.37 10.67 4.93
CA ALA A 64 11.31 11.07 5.97
C ALA A 64 10.84 10.64 7.37
N VAL A 65 9.57 10.89 7.70
CA VAL A 65 8.94 10.49 8.97
C VAL A 65 8.90 8.96 9.10
N ALA A 66 8.58 8.24 8.02
CA ALA A 66 8.59 6.78 8.02
C ALA A 66 10.01 6.23 8.27
N MET A 67 11.03 6.77 7.59
CA MET A 67 12.43 6.38 7.80
C MET A 67 12.89 6.69 9.22
N ALA A 68 12.61 7.89 9.73
CA ALA A 68 12.96 8.29 11.09
C ALA A 68 12.28 7.39 12.14
N SER A 69 10.98 7.09 11.94
CA SER A 69 10.22 6.20 12.81
C SER A 69 10.78 4.78 12.81
N MET A 70 11.09 4.22 11.63
CA MET A 70 11.72 2.90 11.54
C MET A 70 13.11 2.87 12.18
N LEU A 71 13.91 3.92 11.99
CA LEU A 71 15.23 4.04 12.61
C LEU A 71 15.12 4.11 14.14
N LEU A 72 14.14 4.85 14.66
CA LEU A 72 13.88 4.99 16.09
C LEU A 72 13.39 3.66 16.69
N ILE A 73 12.48 2.96 16.03
CA ILE A 73 12.02 1.61 16.41
C ILE A 73 13.20 0.64 16.45
N LYS A 74 14.09 0.69 15.46
CA LYS A 74 15.30 -0.14 15.39
C LYS A 74 16.29 0.19 16.51
N ARG A 75 16.46 1.48 16.85
CA ARG A 75 17.37 1.95 17.92
C ARG A 75 16.84 1.64 19.32
N LEU A 76 15.54 1.77 19.54
CA LEU A 76 14.88 1.54 20.83
C LEU A 76 14.48 0.07 21.06
N GLY A 77 14.61 -0.79 20.05
CA GLY A 77 14.28 -2.21 20.15
C GLY A 77 12.80 -2.45 20.49
N VAL A 78 11.90 -1.56 20.03
CA VAL A 78 10.49 -1.59 20.40
C VAL A 78 9.87 -2.91 19.92
N ARG A 79 9.29 -3.65 20.86
CA ARG A 79 8.60 -4.91 20.61
C ARG A 79 7.27 -4.63 19.93
N SER A 80 6.87 -5.51 19.00
CA SER A 80 5.52 -5.50 18.45
C SER A 80 4.48 -5.65 19.58
N VAL A 81 3.22 -5.30 19.32
CA VAL A 81 2.08 -5.44 20.25
C VAL A 81 1.98 -6.87 20.83
N ASP A 82 2.54 -7.87 20.14
CA ASP A 82 2.62 -9.28 20.55
C ASP A 82 3.96 -9.70 21.21
N GLY A 83 4.84 -8.77 21.61
CA GLY A 83 6.08 -9.08 22.32
C GLY A 83 7.20 -9.72 21.47
N LYS A 84 6.93 -10.07 20.20
CA LYS A 84 7.93 -10.60 19.26
C LYS A 84 8.83 -9.46 18.72
N PRO A 85 10.15 -9.68 18.59
CA PRO A 85 11.04 -8.72 17.95
C PRO A 85 10.60 -8.52 16.50
N ILE A 86 10.54 -7.27 16.03
CA ILE A 86 10.22 -6.93 14.65
C ILE A 86 11.39 -7.42 13.78
N LYS A 87 11.33 -8.68 13.34
CA LYS A 87 12.24 -9.22 12.33
C LYS A 87 11.81 -8.65 10.99
N TYR A 88 12.56 -7.65 10.53
CA TYR A 88 12.45 -7.15 9.17
C TYR A 88 13.08 -8.18 8.24
N GLU A 89 12.26 -9.06 7.66
CA GLU A 89 12.72 -9.88 6.55
C GLU A 89 12.73 -9.01 5.28
N PRO A 90 13.90 -8.71 4.71
CA PRO A 90 13.97 -7.90 3.50
C PRO A 90 13.28 -8.67 2.37
N LYS A 91 12.41 -7.98 1.63
CA LYS A 91 11.80 -8.55 0.44
C LYS A 91 12.91 -8.89 -0.56
N PRO A 92 13.00 -10.13 -1.07
CA PRO A 92 14.07 -10.52 -1.98
C PRO A 92 13.99 -9.67 -3.25
N TYR A 93 15.13 -9.08 -3.62
CA TYR A 93 15.25 -8.31 -4.85
C TYR A 93 15.33 -9.29 -6.03
N HIS A 94 14.40 -9.17 -6.97
CA HIS A 94 14.38 -9.93 -8.22
C HIS A 94 14.06 -8.97 -9.37
N ALA A 95 14.49 -9.29 -10.60
CA ALA A 95 14.27 -8.44 -11.78
C ALA A 95 12.79 -8.10 -12.00
N GLY A 96 11.89 -9.04 -11.64
CA GLY A 96 10.44 -8.81 -11.66
C GLY A 96 9.94 -7.66 -10.75
N VAL A 97 10.66 -7.30 -9.68
CA VAL A 97 10.31 -6.14 -8.84
C VAL A 97 10.51 -4.83 -9.61
N VAL A 98 11.57 -4.74 -10.41
CA VAL A 98 11.86 -3.54 -11.21
C VAL A 98 10.82 -3.38 -12.31
N VAL A 99 10.56 -4.45 -13.07
CA VAL A 99 9.56 -4.43 -14.15
C VAL A 99 8.16 -4.18 -13.58
N GLY A 100 7.80 -4.87 -12.49
CA GLY A 100 6.51 -4.67 -11.82
C GLY A 100 6.36 -3.26 -11.24
N GLY A 101 7.43 -2.70 -10.66
CA GLY A 101 7.45 -1.34 -10.14
C GLY A 101 7.29 -0.28 -11.24
N MET A 102 7.93 -0.47 -12.39
CA MET A 102 7.76 0.40 -13.56
C MET A 102 6.33 0.34 -14.10
N LEU A 103 5.76 -0.87 -14.26
CA LEU A 103 4.39 -1.05 -14.72
C LEU A 103 3.36 -0.46 -13.73
N PHE A 104 3.59 -0.66 -12.43
CA PHE A 104 2.75 -0.08 -11.38
C PHE A 104 2.84 1.45 -11.36
N GLY A 105 4.04 2.02 -11.48
CA GLY A 105 4.25 3.46 -11.55
C GLY A 105 3.62 4.08 -12.81
N ALA A 106 3.76 3.44 -13.97
CA ALA A 106 3.12 3.88 -15.21
C ALA A 106 1.59 3.81 -15.10
N GLY A 107 1.04 2.74 -14.53
CA GLY A 107 -0.38 2.61 -14.26
C GLY A 107 -0.88 3.72 -13.33
N TRP A 108 -0.16 3.99 -12.25
CA TRP A 108 -0.47 5.08 -11.32
C TRP A 108 -0.45 6.46 -11.99
N ALA A 109 0.49 6.71 -12.89
CA ALA A 109 0.57 7.96 -13.66
C ALA A 109 -0.60 8.15 -14.62
N ILE A 110 -1.08 7.07 -15.25
CA ILE A 110 -2.20 7.12 -16.20
C ILE A 110 -3.54 7.26 -15.47
N THR A 111 -3.73 6.51 -14.39
CA THR A 111 -5.02 6.48 -13.68
C THR A 111 -5.16 7.58 -12.64
N GLY A 112 -4.05 8.19 -12.20
CA GLY A 112 -4.05 9.20 -11.14
C GLY A 112 -4.54 8.67 -9.80
N ALA A 113 -4.49 7.34 -9.59
CA ALA A 113 -5.14 6.68 -8.46
C ALA A 113 -4.25 5.57 -7.88
N CYS A 114 -3.84 5.73 -6.63
CA CYS A 114 -3.03 4.73 -5.90
C CYS A 114 -3.92 3.84 -5.03
N PRO A 115 -3.42 2.67 -4.57
CA PRO A 115 -4.21 1.72 -3.79
C PRO A 115 -4.88 2.35 -2.56
N GLY A 116 -4.30 3.36 -1.92
CA GLY A 116 -4.92 4.05 -0.80
C GLY A 116 -6.11 4.94 -1.22
N PRO A 117 -5.89 5.94 -2.08
CA PRO A 117 -6.93 6.84 -2.57
C PRO A 117 -8.08 6.17 -3.32
N ILE A 118 -7.87 5.05 -4.02
CA ILE A 118 -8.97 4.34 -4.69
C ILE A 118 -10.09 3.99 -3.70
N TYR A 119 -9.75 3.50 -2.50
CA TYR A 119 -10.76 3.19 -1.48
C TYR A 119 -11.42 4.44 -0.89
N ALA A 120 -10.66 5.53 -0.73
CA ALA A 120 -11.21 6.80 -0.24
C ALA A 120 -12.14 7.47 -1.29
N GLN A 121 -11.78 7.43 -2.57
CA GLN A 121 -12.58 7.94 -3.69
C GLN A 121 -13.91 7.19 -3.81
N ILE A 122 -13.90 5.86 -3.71
CA ILE A 122 -15.12 5.05 -3.69
C ILE A 122 -16.00 5.45 -2.50
N GLY A 123 -15.42 5.66 -1.32
CA GLY A 123 -16.14 6.14 -0.14
C GLY A 123 -16.70 7.56 -0.28
N ALA A 124 -16.09 8.40 -1.13
CA ALA A 124 -16.54 9.76 -1.43
C ALA A 124 -17.59 9.83 -2.55
N GLY A 125 -17.92 8.71 -3.21
CA GLY A 125 -18.94 8.64 -4.27
C GLY A 125 -18.39 8.74 -5.70
N GLU A 126 -17.08 8.69 -5.91
CA GLU A 126 -16.46 8.75 -7.24
C GLU A 126 -16.61 7.42 -7.99
N TRP A 127 -17.57 7.35 -8.91
CA TRP A 127 -17.88 6.11 -9.65
C TRP A 127 -16.74 5.65 -10.56
N MET A 128 -15.89 6.58 -11.03
CA MET A 128 -14.74 6.26 -11.87
C MET A 128 -13.65 5.47 -11.14
N ALA A 129 -13.54 5.64 -9.81
CA ALA A 129 -12.59 4.89 -9.00
C ALA A 129 -12.88 3.38 -9.00
N LEU A 130 -14.15 2.99 -9.22
CA LEU A 130 -14.56 1.58 -9.29
C LEU A 130 -13.95 0.86 -10.51
N PHE A 131 -13.86 1.53 -11.65
CA PHE A 131 -13.22 0.99 -12.85
C PHE A 131 -11.73 0.81 -12.65
N THR A 132 -11.08 1.78 -12.00
CA THR A 132 -9.65 1.67 -11.63
C THR A 132 -9.42 0.53 -10.66
N LEU A 133 -10.29 0.37 -9.65
CA LEU A 133 -10.21 -0.76 -8.71
C LEU A 133 -10.39 -2.10 -9.45
N ALA A 134 -11.36 -2.21 -10.36
CA ALA A 134 -11.57 -3.40 -11.15
C ALA A 134 -10.34 -3.74 -12.00
N GLY A 135 -9.74 -2.75 -12.67
CA GLY A 135 -8.50 -2.92 -13.42
C GLY A 135 -7.33 -3.36 -12.55
N ALA A 136 -7.16 -2.77 -11.36
CA ALA A 136 -6.14 -3.14 -10.40
C ALA A 136 -6.32 -4.58 -9.88
N LEU A 137 -7.56 -4.98 -9.59
CA LEU A 137 -7.90 -6.34 -9.17
C LEU A 137 -7.65 -7.35 -10.30
N LEU A 138 -8.07 -7.05 -11.53
CA LEU A 138 -7.80 -7.91 -12.69
C LEU A 138 -6.30 -8.04 -12.95
N GLY A 139 -5.53 -6.95 -12.86
CA GLY A 139 -4.08 -6.98 -12.97
C GLY A 139 -3.42 -7.82 -11.87
N MET A 140 -3.89 -7.70 -10.62
CA MET A 140 -3.41 -8.51 -9.49
C MET A 140 -3.73 -10.00 -9.69
N LEU A 141 -4.94 -10.33 -10.15
CA LEU A 141 -5.36 -11.70 -10.42
C LEU A 141 -4.59 -12.31 -11.60
N ALA A 142 -4.40 -11.55 -12.67
CA ALA A 142 -3.59 -11.96 -13.82
C ALA A 142 -2.14 -12.20 -13.40
N TYR A 143 -1.56 -11.31 -12.60
CA TYR A 143 -0.23 -11.51 -12.03
C TYR A 143 -0.18 -12.74 -11.12
N ALA A 144 -1.18 -12.95 -10.25
CA ALA A 144 -1.24 -14.12 -9.37
C ALA A 144 -1.33 -15.43 -10.15
N ALA A 145 -2.09 -15.46 -11.25
CA ALA A 145 -2.21 -16.61 -12.14
C ALA A 145 -0.94 -16.86 -12.98
N LEU A 146 -0.21 -15.80 -13.35
CA LEU A 146 1.02 -15.87 -14.12
C LEU A 146 2.28 -16.06 -13.26
N LYS A 147 2.21 -15.74 -11.96
CA LYS A 147 3.25 -15.97 -10.95
C LYS A 147 3.88 -17.37 -11.01
N PRO A 148 3.14 -18.49 -11.11
CA PRO A 148 3.74 -19.82 -11.24
C PRO A 148 4.50 -20.07 -12.55
N ARG A 149 4.40 -19.18 -13.55
CA ARG A 149 5.09 -19.30 -14.85
C ARG A 149 6.23 -18.29 -15.04
N LEU A 150 6.42 -17.36 -14.09
CA LEU A 150 7.48 -16.36 -14.18
C LEU A 150 8.77 -16.94 -13.57
N PRO A 151 9.91 -16.92 -14.28
CA PRO A 151 11.19 -17.30 -13.69
C PRO A 151 11.52 -16.33 -12.55
N HIS A 152 11.79 -16.89 -11.37
CA HIS A 152 12.12 -16.14 -10.16
C HIS A 152 13.61 -15.80 -10.14
#